data_AF-A0A7G4RC35-F1
#
_entry.id   AF-A0A7G4RC35-F1
#
_cell.length_a   1.000
_cell.length_b   1.000
_cell.length_c   1.000
_cell.angle_alpha   90.00
_cell.angle_beta   90.00
_cell.angle_gamma   90.00
#
_symmetry.space_group_name_H-M   'P 1'
#
loop_
_entity.id
_entity.type
_entity.pdbx_description
1 polymer ?
#
loop_
_entity_poly.entity_id
_entity_poly.type
_entity_poly.pdbx_seq_one_letter_code
_entity_poly.pdbx_strand_id
1 'polypeptide(L)'
;MDKRYLSPLEMLNIATQHAYAADYLLQRITDWTFRQTDPLTVLTPVTSLMYQAFVLTLKAYCLHEHRPIKEHKKLMELVELNSHLGFSHQERVVLKTLEKEQVFLKGADYDLWENQQQFQVFCEEILSLYQKLQTLMPLELHPDYQQ
;
A
#
# COMPACT_ATOMS: atom_id res chain seq x y z
N MET A 1 25.20 3.70 13.31
CA MET A 1 24.26 4.49 12.48
C MET A 1 23.17 4.99 13.41
N ASP A 2 23.11 6.30 13.64
CA ASP A 2 21.97 6.90 14.35
C ASP A 2 20.69 6.60 13.56
N LYS A 3 19.72 5.96 14.22
CA LYS A 3 18.41 5.71 13.63
C LYS A 3 17.66 7.03 13.58
N ARG A 4 17.80 7.78 12.48
CA ARG A 4 16.94 8.93 12.19
C ARG A 4 15.52 8.41 11.98
N TYR A 5 14.63 8.77 12.89
CA TYR A 5 13.21 8.52 12.71
C TYR A 5 12.69 9.47 11.62
N LEU A 6 11.91 8.94 10.68
CA LEU A 6 11.23 9.73 9.66
C LEU A 6 10.09 10.51 10.32
N SER A 7 9.93 11.78 9.93
CA SER A 7 8.73 12.57 10.23
C SER A 7 7.51 12.04 9.44
N PRO A 8 6.27 12.35 9.87
CA PRO A 8 5.07 11.98 9.12
C PRO A 8 5.13 12.41 7.65
N LEU A 9 5.65 13.61 7.38
CA LEU A 9 5.73 14.17 6.03
C LEU A 9 6.76 13.45 5.16
N GLU A 10 7.92 13.11 5.74
CA GLU A 10 8.91 12.28 5.03
C GLU A 10 8.34 10.89 4.71
N MET A 11 7.58 10.30 5.64
CA MET A 11 6.88 9.03 5.39
C MET A 11 5.86 9.14 4.26
N LEU A 12 5.04 10.20 4.25
CA LEU A 12 4.03 10.43 3.20
C LEU A 12 4.66 10.68 1.82
N ASN A 13 5.77 11.40 1.76
CA ASN A 13 6.50 11.61 0.51
C ASN A 13 7.01 10.27 -0.06
N ILE A 14 7.63 9.44 0.78
CA ILE A 14 8.10 8.11 0.37
C ILE A 14 6.92 7.21 -0.03
N ALA A 15 5.82 7.24 0.73
CA ALA A 15 4.61 6.49 0.40
C ALA A 15 4.03 6.88 -0.97
N THR A 16 4.03 8.18 -1.27
CA THR A 16 3.56 8.71 -2.57
C THR A 16 4.46 8.26 -3.71
N GLN A 17 5.78 8.25 -3.51
CA GLN A 17 6.73 7.71 -4.50
C GLN A 17 6.50 6.22 -4.76
N HIS A 18 6.21 5.43 -3.73
CA HIS A 18 5.86 4.02 -3.90
C HIS A 18 4.57 3.83 -4.69
N ALA A 19 3.52 4.58 -4.37
CA ALA A 19 2.25 4.51 -5.09
C ALA A 19 2.40 4.95 -6.55
N TYR A 20 3.15 6.02 -6.82
CA TYR A 20 3.45 6.47 -8.18
C TYR A 20 4.24 5.43 -8.97
N ALA A 21 5.27 4.83 -8.36
CA ALA A 21 6.05 3.77 -9.00
C ALA A 21 5.19 2.54 -9.29
N ALA A 22 4.26 2.18 -8.40
CA ALA A 22 3.35 1.06 -8.58
C ALA A 22 2.40 1.29 -9.77
N ASP A 23 1.77 2.47 -9.84
CA ASP A 23 0.89 2.87 -10.95
C ASP A 23 1.65 2.88 -12.28
N TYR A 24 2.82 3.51 -12.31
CA TYR A 24 3.66 3.55 -13.50
C TYR A 24 4.06 2.14 -13.99
N LEU A 25 4.47 1.27 -13.07
CA LEU A 25 4.82 -0.11 -13.41
C LEU A 25 3.62 -0.88 -13.95
N LEU A 26 2.45 -0.75 -13.32
CA LEU A 26 1.23 -1.42 -13.78
C LEU A 26 0.86 -1.00 -15.20
N GLN A 27 0.92 0.30 -15.49
CA GLN A 27 0.66 0.83 -16.85
C GLN A 27 1.65 0.25 -17.86
N ARG A 28 2.96 0.25 -17.54
CA ARG A 28 3.99 -0.31 -18.43
C ARG A 28 3.83 -1.79 -18.68
N ILE A 29 3.51 -2.53 -17.64
CA ILE A 29 3.28 -3.97 -17.71
C ILE A 29 2.03 -4.26 -18.57
N THR A 30 1.00 -3.42 -18.49
CA THR A 30 -0.24 -3.56 -19.29
C THR A 30 -0.04 -3.16 -20.76
N ASP A 31 0.76 -2.12 -21.03
CA ASP A 31 1.09 -1.65 -22.38
C ASP A 31 1.88 -2.70 -23.18
N TRP A 32 2.73 -3.47 -22.49
CA TRP A 32 3.41 -4.61 -23.08
C TRP A 32 2.41 -5.75 -23.19
N THR A 33 1.62 -5.78 -24.27
CA THR A 33 0.68 -6.87 -24.61
C THR A 33 1.12 -8.21 -24.01
N PHE A 34 0.50 -8.56 -22.89
CA PHE A 34 0.90 -9.70 -22.08
C PHE A 34 0.88 -10.95 -22.94
N ARG A 35 1.97 -11.71 -22.90
CA ARG A 35 1.94 -13.06 -23.44
C ARG A 35 1.35 -13.94 -22.33
N GLN A 36 0.37 -14.79 -22.66
CA GLN A 36 -0.23 -15.76 -21.72
C GLN A 36 0.80 -16.68 -21.02
N THR A 37 2.06 -16.68 -21.45
CA THR A 37 3.18 -17.42 -20.87
C THR A 37 3.94 -16.68 -19.78
N ASP A 38 3.64 -15.41 -19.51
CA ASP A 38 4.35 -14.65 -18.49
C ASP A 38 3.99 -15.16 -17.09
N PRO A 39 4.96 -15.25 -16.17
CA PRO A 39 4.70 -15.76 -14.83
C PRO A 39 3.79 -14.80 -14.03
N LEU A 40 2.90 -15.37 -13.22
CA LEU A 40 2.02 -14.62 -12.29
C LEU A 40 2.79 -13.60 -11.43
N THR A 41 4.07 -13.85 -11.20
CA THR A 41 4.96 -12.98 -10.41
C THR A 41 5.30 -11.65 -11.07
N VAL A 42 4.89 -11.39 -12.32
CA VAL A 42 5.22 -10.12 -13.00
C VAL A 42 4.57 -8.90 -12.31
N LEU A 43 3.42 -9.09 -11.64
CA LEU A 43 2.70 -8.04 -10.92
C LEU A 43 3.11 -7.91 -9.44
N THR A 44 3.91 -8.84 -8.93
CA THR A 44 4.45 -8.82 -7.56
C THR A 44 5.13 -7.50 -7.14
N PRO A 45 5.91 -6.81 -7.99
CA PRO A 45 6.49 -5.52 -7.63
C PRO A 45 5.42 -4.46 -7.34
N VAL A 46 4.29 -4.51 -8.05
CA VAL A 46 3.17 -3.57 -7.86
C VAL A 46 2.58 -3.72 -6.47
N THR A 47 2.24 -4.95 -6.06
CA THR A 47 1.72 -5.20 -4.71
C THR A 47 2.73 -4.90 -3.61
N SER A 48 4.02 -5.17 -3.84
CA SER A 48 5.08 -4.85 -2.88
C SER A 48 5.20 -3.34 -2.64
N LEU A 49 5.16 -2.54 -3.71
CA LEU A 49 5.19 -1.09 -3.62
C LEU A 49 3.94 -0.55 -2.93
N MET A 50 2.76 -1.06 -3.29
CA MET A 50 1.51 -0.64 -2.66
C MET A 50 1.45 -1.01 -1.18
N TYR A 51 1.94 -2.19 -0.79
CA TYR A 51 2.07 -2.56 0.63
C TYR A 51 2.89 -1.54 1.40
N GLN A 52 4.06 -1.12 0.86
CA GLN A 52 4.88 -0.09 1.50
C GLN A 52 4.17 1.26 1.55
N ALA A 53 3.48 1.66 0.48
CA ALA A 53 2.71 2.90 0.43
C ALA A 53 1.64 2.95 1.53
N PHE A 54 0.81 1.91 1.66
CA PHE A 54 -0.20 1.83 2.73
C PHE A 54 0.41 1.84 4.13
N VAL A 55 1.47 1.05 4.36
CA VAL A 55 2.14 0.97 5.66
C VAL A 55 2.70 2.34 6.07
N LEU A 56 3.38 3.04 5.17
CA LEU A 56 3.97 4.34 5.46
C LEU A 56 2.91 5.41 5.71
N THR A 57 1.85 5.45 4.89
CA THR A 57 0.75 6.42 5.05
C THR A 57 0.02 6.22 6.36
N LEU A 58 -0.38 4.98 6.69
CA LEU A 58 -1.06 4.70 7.95
C LEU A 58 -0.17 4.93 9.18
N LYS A 59 1.15 4.71 9.06
CA LYS A 59 2.11 5.09 10.10
C LYS A 59 2.21 6.60 10.27
N ALA A 60 2.22 7.35 9.17
CA ALA A 60 2.27 8.80 9.22
C ALA A 60 1.03 9.38 9.92
N TYR A 61 -0.16 8.87 9.58
CA TYR A 61 -1.42 9.28 10.23
C TYR A 61 -1.41 8.96 11.72
N CYS A 62 -1.02 7.74 12.09
CA CYS A 62 -0.86 7.35 13.49
C CYS A 62 0.18 8.22 14.24
N LEU A 63 1.31 8.55 13.62
CA LEU A 63 2.37 9.37 14.24
C LEU A 63 1.94 10.83 14.43
N HIS A 64 1.07 11.33 13.56
CA HIS A 64 0.48 12.66 13.66
C HIS A 64 -0.52 12.75 14.83
N GLU A 65 -1.42 11.77 14.94
CA GLU A 65 -2.42 11.75 16.01
C GLU A 65 -1.87 11.27 17.36
N HIS A 66 -0.92 10.33 17.36
CA HIS A 66 -0.41 9.64 18.55
C HIS A 66 1.13 9.62 18.60
N ARG A 67 1.69 9.79 19.80
CA ARG A 67 3.13 9.66 20.08
C ARG A 67 3.70 8.31 19.57
N PRO A 68 5.03 8.22 19.30
CA PRO A 68 5.63 7.32 18.30
C PRO A 68 5.22 5.85 18.38
N ILE A 69 4.98 5.27 17.21
CA ILE A 69 4.80 3.83 17.02
C ILE A 69 6.14 3.13 17.34
N LYS A 70 6.27 2.61 18.57
CA LYS A 70 7.52 2.02 19.08
C LYS A 70 7.86 0.65 18.45
N GLU A 71 6.90 0.01 17.78
CA GLU A 71 7.01 -1.36 17.29
C GLU A 71 6.75 -1.46 15.79
N HIS A 72 7.33 -2.47 15.16
CA HIS A 72 6.98 -2.83 13.79
C HIS A 72 5.55 -3.39 13.76
N LYS A 73 4.60 -2.58 13.29
CA LYS A 73 3.21 -3.00 13.04
C LYS A 73 3.04 -3.52 11.62
N LYS A 74 2.25 -4.59 11.48
CA LYS A 74 1.79 -5.12 10.19
C LYS A 74 0.69 -4.24 9.60
N LEU A 75 0.32 -4.48 8.33
CA LEU A 75 -0.64 -3.65 7.62
C LEU A 75 -2.00 -3.64 8.33
N MET A 76 -2.55 -4.80 8.69
CA MET A 76 -3.88 -4.86 9.30
C MET A 76 -3.91 -4.27 10.71
N GLU A 77 -2.82 -4.37 11.47
CA GLU A 77 -2.69 -3.70 12.77
C GLU A 77 -2.73 -2.17 12.62
N LEU A 78 -2.10 -1.63 11.56
CA LEU A 78 -2.16 -0.19 11.26
C LEU A 78 -3.57 0.24 10.83
N VAL A 79 -4.29 -0.62 10.09
CA VAL A 79 -5.70 -0.35 9.72
C VAL A 79 -6.60 -0.29 10.96
N GLU A 80 -6.35 -1.13 11.95
CA GLU A 80 -7.07 -1.11 13.23
C GLU A 80 -6.78 0.16 14.04
N LEU A 81 -5.50 0.57 14.11
CA LEU A 81 -5.09 1.80 14.78
C LEU A 81 -5.69 3.06 14.13
N ASN A 82 -5.93 3.02 12.82
CA ASN A 82 -6.60 4.08 12.07
C ASN A 82 -8.10 3.80 11.85
N SER A 83 -8.77 3.19 12.83
CA SER A 83 -10.20 2.83 12.73
C SER A 83 -11.13 4.02 12.41
N HIS A 84 -10.74 5.24 12.79
CA HIS A 84 -11.47 6.48 12.50
C HIS A 84 -11.61 6.77 10.99
N LEU A 85 -10.73 6.22 10.14
CA LEU A 85 -10.79 6.40 8.68
C LEU A 85 -12.00 5.70 8.03
N GLY A 86 -12.68 4.81 8.76
CA GLY A 86 -13.97 4.28 8.32
C GLY A 86 -13.92 3.31 7.13
N PHE A 87 -12.83 2.56 6.95
CA PHE A 87 -12.74 1.52 5.91
C PHE A 87 -13.91 0.54 5.99
N SER A 88 -14.60 0.38 4.87
CA SER A 88 -15.68 -0.60 4.67
C SER A 88 -15.14 -2.03 4.75
N HIS A 89 -16.07 -3.00 4.84
CA HIS A 89 -15.70 -4.41 4.89
C HIS A 89 -14.91 -4.85 3.65
N GLN A 90 -15.34 -4.43 2.45
CA GLN A 90 -14.68 -4.79 1.20
C GLN A 90 -13.24 -4.24 1.14
N GLU A 91 -13.03 -3.00 1.58
CA GLU A 91 -11.70 -2.39 1.60
C GLU A 91 -10.76 -3.10 2.59
N ARG A 92 -11.29 -3.53 3.74
CA ARG A 92 -10.52 -4.35 4.68
C ARG A 92 -10.17 -5.72 4.11
N VAL A 93 -11.05 -6.32 3.29
CA VAL A 93 -10.75 -7.57 2.58
C VAL A 93 -9.61 -7.35 1.59
N VAL A 94 -9.65 -6.29 0.79
CA VAL A 94 -8.58 -5.92 -0.17
C VAL A 94 -7.24 -5.75 0.56
N LEU A 95 -7.20 -4.99 1.66
CA LEU A 95 -5.99 -4.78 2.47
C LEU A 95 -5.47 -6.07 3.11
N LYS A 96 -6.37 -6.95 3.55
CA LYS A 96 -6.00 -8.27 4.10
C LYS A 96 -5.42 -9.17 3.02
N THR A 97 -5.95 -9.13 1.80
CA THR A 97 -5.38 -9.84 0.65
C THR A 97 -3.99 -9.30 0.33
N LEU A 98 -3.80 -7.97 0.32
CA LEU A 98 -2.49 -7.33 0.13
C LEU A 98 -1.45 -7.76 1.18
N GLU A 99 -1.87 -7.89 2.44
CA GLU A 99 -1.00 -8.38 3.50
C GLU A 99 -0.57 -9.85 3.29
N LYS A 100 -1.47 -10.70 2.79
CA LYS A 100 -1.15 -12.10 2.45
C LYS A 100 -0.19 -12.20 1.27
N GLU A 101 -0.39 -11.40 0.22
CA GLU A 101 0.54 -11.29 -0.91
C GLU A 101 1.96 -10.96 -0.45
N GLN A 102 2.10 -10.03 0.50
CA GLN A 102 3.42 -9.67 1.02
C GLN A 102 4.10 -10.78 1.83
N VAL A 103 3.32 -11.69 2.43
CA VAL A 103 3.82 -12.88 3.13
C VAL A 103 4.19 -13.98 2.13
N PHE A 104 3.47 -14.10 1.01
CA PHE A 104 3.80 -15.02 -0.08
C PHE A 104 5.22 -14.82 -0.60
N LEU A 105 5.63 -13.56 -0.78
CA LEU A 105 6.98 -13.18 -1.20
C LEU A 105 8.09 -13.56 -0.21
N LYS A 106 7.73 -14.02 1.00
CA LYS A 106 8.67 -14.54 2.00
C LYS A 106 8.75 -16.08 2.00
N GLY A 107 8.22 -16.74 0.98
CA GLY A 107 8.35 -18.19 0.75
C GLY A 107 7.22 -19.03 1.35
N ALA A 108 6.07 -18.42 1.66
CA ALA A 108 4.86 -19.16 2.07
C ALA A 108 3.95 -19.31 0.86
N ASP A 109 3.79 -20.53 0.33
CA ASP A 109 2.95 -20.79 -0.85
C ASP A 109 1.46 -20.58 -0.52
N TYR A 110 0.88 -19.53 -1.08
CA TYR A 110 -0.55 -19.26 -1.08
C TYR A 110 -0.95 -19.08 -2.54
N ASP A 111 -1.76 -19.99 -3.07
CA ASP A 111 -2.39 -19.86 -4.39
C ASP A 111 -3.50 -18.79 -4.31
N LEU A 112 -3.11 -17.51 -4.28
CA LEU A 112 -4.04 -16.38 -4.14
C LEU A 112 -4.69 -15.99 -5.46
N TRP A 113 -4.03 -16.30 -6.59
CA TRP A 113 -4.48 -15.95 -7.93
C TRP A 113 -4.57 -17.18 -8.81
N GLU A 114 -5.73 -17.40 -9.41
CA GLU A 114 -5.93 -18.47 -10.40
C GLU A 114 -5.31 -18.11 -11.74
N ASN A 115 -5.28 -16.81 -12.06
CA ASN A 115 -4.75 -16.28 -13.30
C ASN A 115 -4.27 -14.83 -13.15
N GLN A 116 -3.53 -14.39 -14.15
CA GLN A 116 -2.90 -13.08 -14.17
C GLN A 116 -3.91 -11.92 -14.27
N GLN A 117 -5.04 -12.13 -14.93
CA GLN A 117 -6.09 -11.12 -15.05
C GLN A 117 -6.70 -10.80 -13.68
N GLN A 118 -6.96 -11.82 -12.87
CA GLN A 118 -7.43 -11.66 -11.49
C GLN A 118 -6.41 -10.84 -10.67
N PHE A 119 -5.12 -11.13 -10.85
CA PHE A 119 -4.07 -10.39 -10.15
C PHE A 119 -3.95 -8.93 -10.63
N GLN A 120 -4.15 -8.68 -11.93
CA GLN A 120 -4.18 -7.33 -12.48
C GLN A 120 -5.37 -6.53 -11.92
N VAL A 121 -6.57 -7.12 -11.91
CA VAL A 121 -7.77 -6.49 -11.33
C VAL A 121 -7.51 -6.12 -9.87
N PHE A 122 -6.89 -7.01 -9.09
CA PHE A 122 -6.51 -6.70 -7.73
C PHE A 122 -5.52 -5.53 -7.64
N CYS A 123 -4.53 -5.44 -8.54
CA CYS A 123 -3.60 -4.31 -8.59
C CYS A 123 -4.31 -2.97 -8.86
N GLU A 124 -5.33 -2.96 -9.72
CA GLU A 124 -6.16 -1.78 -9.98
C GLU A 124 -7.01 -1.42 -8.75
N GLU A 125 -7.59 -2.42 -8.07
CA GLU A 125 -8.37 -2.23 -6.84
C GLU A 125 -7.54 -1.60 -5.70
N ILE A 126 -6.31 -2.09 -5.46
CA ILE A 126 -5.45 -1.52 -4.41
C ILE A 126 -5.00 -0.09 -4.72
N LEU A 127 -4.77 0.24 -6.00
CA LEU A 127 -4.42 1.61 -6.42
C LEU A 127 -5.60 2.55 -6.20
N SER A 128 -6.80 2.15 -6.61
CA SER A 128 -8.03 2.91 -6.37
C SER A 128 -8.30 3.13 -4.87
N LEU A 129 -8.11 2.08 -4.06
CA LEU A 129 -8.23 2.19 -2.61
C LEU A 129 -7.20 3.16 -2.01
N TYR A 130 -5.98 3.18 -2.53
CA TYR A 130 -4.95 4.10 -2.05
C TYR A 130 -5.27 5.56 -2.41
N GLN A 131 -5.80 5.82 -3.60
CA GLN A 131 -6.28 7.14 -3.98
C GLN A 131 -7.39 7.63 -3.04
N LYS A 132 -8.34 6.76 -2.67
CA LYS A 132 -9.35 7.08 -1.66
C LYS A 132 -8.73 7.35 -0.29
N LEU A 133 -7.72 6.60 0.12
CA LEU A 133 -7.01 6.85 1.38
C LEU A 133 -6.37 8.24 1.43
N GLN A 134 -5.86 8.73 0.30
CA GLN A 134 -5.30 10.08 0.21
C GLN A 134 -6.35 11.17 0.44
N THR A 135 -7.62 10.93 0.07
CA THR A 135 -8.70 11.90 0.34
C THR A 135 -9.11 11.96 1.82
N LEU A 136 -8.65 11.00 2.63
CA LEU A 136 -8.91 10.92 4.07
C LEU A 136 -7.73 11.46 4.89
N MET A 137 -6.76 12.10 4.24
CA MET A 137 -5.58 12.67 4.91
C MET A 137 -5.98 13.77 5.91
N PRO A 138 -5.44 13.76 7.14
CA PRO A 138 -5.60 14.89 8.07
C PRO A 138 -5.11 16.20 7.45
N LEU A 139 -5.85 17.29 7.66
CA LEU A 139 -5.58 18.58 7.02
C LEU A 139 -4.17 19.11 7.31
N GLU A 140 -3.64 18.89 8.51
CA GLU A 140 -2.31 19.36 8.91
C GLU A 140 -1.17 18.64 8.17
N LEU A 141 -1.46 17.45 7.62
CA LEU A 141 -0.53 16.68 6.81
C LEU A 141 -0.69 16.98 5.31
N HIS A 142 -1.73 17.72 4.93
CA HIS A 142 -2.01 18.04 3.54
C HIS A 142 -0.97 19.05 3.01
N PRO A 143 -0.41 18.85 1.80
CA PRO A 143 0.59 19.75 1.22
C PRO A 143 0.18 21.24 1.23
N ASP A 144 -1.10 21.50 0.97
CA ASP A 144 -1.65 22.87 0.90
C ASP A 144 -1.62 23.63 2.23
N TYR A 145 -1.54 22.93 3.36
CA TYR A 145 -1.52 23.52 4.71
C TYR A 145 -0.09 23.66 5.27
N GLN A 146 0.93 23.35 4.47
CA GLN A 146 2.35 23.40 4.87
C GLN A 146 3.05 24.72 4.51
N GLN A 147 2.27 25.75 4.14
CA GLN A 147 2.78 27.08 3.79
C GLN A 147 3.12 27.93 5.00
#